data_AF-A0A536R8F5-F1
#
_entry.id   AF-A0A536R8F5-F1
#
_cell.length_a   1.000
_cell.length_b   1.000
_cell.length_c   1.000
_cell.angle_alpha   90.00
_cell.angle_beta   90.00
_cell.angle_gamma   90.00
#
_symmetry.space_group_name_H-M   'P 1'
#
loop_
_entity.id
_entity.type
_entity.pdbx_description
1 polymer ?
#
loop_
_entity_poly.entity_id
_entity_poly.type
_entity_poly.pdbx_seq_one_letter_code
_entity_poly.pdbx_strand_id
1 'polypeptide(L)'
;MRRYVAILLAALLALAGVLLGLWWAPFVIGVALGALDRRARIVVPAGAAIGLVAWAIPLAAVHIQYGLGPTTQSLAAIMGFDHQGGVPVVVTLLVGTLLGATGAWLGGAAHSVAPRRSG
;
A
#
# COMPACT_ATOMS: atom_id res chain seq x y z
N MET A 1 -12.03 -1.65 -19.56
CA MET A 1 -12.75 -0.85 -18.55
C MET A 1 -12.87 -1.55 -17.20
N ARG A 2 -13.46 -2.77 -17.11
CA ARG A 2 -13.66 -3.49 -15.83
C ARG A 2 -12.43 -3.56 -14.90
N ARG A 3 -11.23 -3.82 -15.46
CA ARG A 3 -9.97 -3.86 -14.70
C ARG A 3 -9.55 -2.52 -14.11
N TYR A 4 -9.64 -1.44 -14.89
CA TYR A 4 -9.30 -0.09 -14.42
C TYR A 4 -10.23 0.35 -13.29
N VAL A 5 -11.52 0.03 -13.41
CA VAL A 5 -12.51 0.27 -12.34
C VAL A 5 -12.15 -0.52 -11.08
N ALA A 6 -11.77 -1.80 -11.21
CA ALA A 6 -11.34 -2.61 -10.08
C ALA A 6 -10.08 -2.06 -9.39
N ILE A 7 -9.08 -1.63 -10.16
CA ILE A 7 -7.84 -1.01 -9.64
C ILE A 7 -8.17 0.30 -8.93
N LEU A 8 -9.04 1.13 -9.50
CA LEU A 8 -9.46 2.39 -8.89
C LEU A 8 -10.20 2.15 -7.58
N LEU A 9 -11.18 1.23 -7.56
CA LEU A 9 -11.91 0.87 -6.34
C LEU A 9 -10.98 0.30 -5.27
N ALA A 10 -10.04 -0.55 -5.66
CA ALA A 10 -9.02 -1.06 -4.75
C ALA A 10 -8.18 0.07 -4.15
N ALA A 11 -7.74 1.04 -4.96
CA ALA A 11 -7.00 2.20 -4.48
C ALA A 11 -7.81 3.01 -3.45
N LEU A 12 -9.10 3.27 -3.74
CA LEU A 12 -9.99 4.00 -2.86
C LEU A 12 -10.23 3.25 -1.54
N LEU A 13 -10.43 1.93 -1.59
CA LEU A 13 -10.63 1.10 -0.40
C LEU A 13 -9.37 1.02 0.47
N ALA A 14 -8.19 0.88 -0.16
CA ALA A 14 -6.92 0.88 0.55
C ALA A 14 -6.68 2.23 1.24
N LEU A 15 -6.93 3.33 0.54
CA LEU A 15 -6.82 4.68 1.09
C LEU A 15 -7.80 4.89 2.25
N ALA A 16 -9.07 4.52 2.08
CA ALA A 16 -10.08 4.61 3.13
C ALA A 16 -9.67 3.79 4.37
N GLY A 17 -9.16 2.58 4.17
CA GLY A 17 -8.65 1.75 5.26
C GLY A 17 -7.51 2.42 6.02
N VAL A 18 -6.51 2.97 5.32
CA VAL A 18 -5.40 3.70 5.96
C VAL A 18 -5.91 4.92 6.72
N LEU A 19 -6.84 5.69 6.17
CA LEU A 19 -7.45 6.85 6.83
C LEU A 19 -8.24 6.47 8.10
N LEU A 20 -8.80 5.26 8.14
CA LEU A 20 -9.47 4.70 9.32
C LEU A 20 -8.48 4.06 10.33
N GLY A 21 -7.17 4.15 10.09
CA GLY A 21 -6.13 3.57 10.96
C GLY A 21 -5.84 2.09 10.68
N LEU A 22 -6.43 1.50 9.64
CA LEU A 22 -6.15 0.12 9.22
C LEU A 22 -4.87 0.09 8.39
N TRP A 23 -3.73 0.11 9.06
CA TRP A 23 -2.40 0.10 8.44
C TRP A 23 -2.15 -1.11 7.53
N TRP A 24 -2.85 -2.23 7.77
CA TRP A 24 -2.80 -3.46 6.97
C TRP A 24 -3.70 -3.45 5.72
N ALA A 25 -4.53 -2.43 5.52
CA ALA A 25 -5.48 -2.37 4.41
C ALA A 25 -4.84 -2.53 3.01
N PRO A 26 -3.69 -1.89 2.69
CA PRO A 26 -3.04 -2.09 1.39
C PRO A 26 -2.69 -3.54 1.08
N PHE A 27 -2.33 -4.33 2.10
CA PHE A 27 -2.02 -5.73 1.94
C PHE A 27 -3.25 -6.55 1.58
N VAL A 28 -4.35 -6.44 2.35
CA VAL A 28 -5.58 -7.21 2.09
C VAL A 28 -6.19 -6.84 0.74
N ILE A 29 -6.16 -5.57 0.38
CA ILE A 29 -6.61 -5.11 -0.94
C ILE A 29 -5.69 -5.65 -2.05
N GLY A 30 -4.37 -5.65 -1.83
CA GLY A 30 -3.41 -6.31 -2.70
C GLY A 30 -3.79 -7.78 -2.93
N VAL A 31 -4.04 -8.55 -1.86
CA VAL A 31 -4.46 -9.96 -1.94
C VAL A 31 -5.71 -10.12 -2.79
N ALA A 32 -6.74 -9.31 -2.56
CA ALA A 32 -7.97 -9.36 -3.34
C ALA A 32 -7.72 -9.08 -4.83
N LEU A 33 -6.89 -8.08 -5.15
CA LEU A 33 -6.48 -7.76 -6.51
C LEU A 33 -5.72 -8.93 -7.18
N GLY A 34 -4.77 -9.53 -6.44
CA GLY A 34 -3.98 -10.70 -6.87
C GLY A 34 -4.83 -11.93 -7.15
N ALA A 35 -5.87 -12.16 -6.34
CA ALA A 35 -6.79 -13.27 -6.52
C ALA A 35 -7.71 -13.09 -7.74
N LEU A 36 -8.07 -11.84 -8.07
CA LEU A 36 -9.00 -11.53 -9.17
C LEU A 36 -8.36 -11.58 -10.56
N ASP A 37 -7.04 -11.40 -10.69
CA ASP A 37 -6.36 -11.41 -11.98
C ASP A 37 -5.02 -12.17 -11.95
N ARG A 38 -4.87 -13.12 -12.87
CA ARG A 38 -3.68 -13.98 -12.99
C ARG A 38 -2.44 -13.26 -13.52
N ARG A 39 -2.57 -12.05 -14.05
CA ARG A 39 -1.44 -11.32 -14.66
C ARG A 39 -0.58 -10.67 -13.60
N ALA A 40 0.25 -11.45 -12.91
CA ALA A 40 1.17 -10.97 -11.88
C ALA A 40 2.03 -9.77 -12.34
N ARG A 41 2.43 -9.74 -13.62
CA ARG A 41 3.17 -8.62 -14.24
C ARG A 41 2.44 -7.27 -14.21
N ILE A 42 1.12 -7.27 -14.04
CA ILE A 42 0.28 -6.05 -13.96
C ILE A 42 -0.16 -5.82 -12.52
N VAL A 43 -0.59 -6.89 -11.84
CA VAL A 43 -1.23 -6.78 -10.53
C VAL A 43 -0.24 -6.47 -9.42
N VAL A 44 0.99 -6.99 -9.49
CA VAL A 44 2.02 -6.69 -8.47
C VAL A 44 2.46 -5.22 -8.53
N PRO A 45 2.79 -4.63 -9.70
CA PRO A 45 3.04 -3.19 -9.81
C PRO A 45 1.81 -2.35 -9.42
N ALA A 46 0.60 -2.77 -9.77
CA ALA A 46 -0.62 -2.06 -9.37
C ALA A 46 -0.82 -2.07 -7.84
N GLY A 47 -0.61 -3.22 -7.19
CA GLY A 47 -0.64 -3.34 -5.73
C GLY A 47 0.40 -2.46 -5.06
N ALA A 48 1.63 -2.43 -5.59
CA ALA A 48 2.70 -1.55 -5.12
C ALA A 48 2.29 -0.07 -5.21
N ALA A 49 1.77 0.35 -6.37
CA ALA A 49 1.32 1.72 -6.58
C ALA A 49 0.14 2.10 -5.66
N ILE A 50 -0.81 1.20 -5.44
CA ILE A 50 -1.91 1.40 -4.50
C ILE A 50 -1.38 1.59 -3.08
N GLY A 51 -0.46 0.73 -2.63
CA GLY A 51 0.15 0.83 -1.31
C GLY A 51 0.94 2.13 -1.11
N LEU A 52 1.66 2.56 -2.15
CA LEU A 52 2.36 3.85 -2.16
C LEU A 52 1.37 5.02 -2.03
N VAL A 53 0.34 5.06 -2.87
CA VAL A 53 -0.63 6.16 -2.90
C VAL A 53 -1.46 6.23 -1.61
N ALA A 54 -1.87 5.08 -1.08
CA ALA A 54 -2.63 4.99 0.16
C ALA A 54 -1.90 5.60 1.37
N TRP A 55 -0.56 5.55 1.38
CA TRP A 55 0.26 6.18 2.41
C TRP A 55 0.74 7.59 2.05
N ALA A 56 1.02 7.85 0.77
CA ALA A 56 1.47 9.16 0.30
C ALA A 56 0.41 10.25 0.51
N ILE A 57 -0.87 9.94 0.27
CA ILE A 57 -1.95 10.94 0.41
C ILE A 57 -2.10 11.42 1.86
N PRO A 58 -2.26 10.55 2.88
CA PRO A 58 -2.33 11.00 4.28
C PRO A 58 -1.06 11.73 4.73
N LEU A 59 0.13 11.23 4.34
CA LEU A 59 1.40 11.88 4.70
C LEU A 59 1.52 13.27 4.07
N ALA A 60 1.11 13.44 2.81
CA ALA A 60 1.07 14.74 2.15
C ALA A 60 0.07 15.68 2.83
N ALA A 61 -1.11 15.17 3.20
CA ALA A 61 -2.11 15.97 3.92
C ALA A 61 -1.59 16.47 5.27
N VAL A 62 -0.94 15.59 6.06
CA VAL A 62 -0.30 15.95 7.33
C VAL A 62 0.84 16.95 7.10
N HIS A 63 1.64 16.76 6.05
CA HIS A 63 2.69 17.71 5.70
C HIS A 63 2.12 19.11 5.39
N ILE A 64 1.07 19.19 4.59
CA ILE A 64 0.43 20.46 4.22
C ILE A 64 -0.19 21.15 5.44
N GLN A 65 -0.81 20.37 6.35
CA GLN A 65 -1.48 20.92 7.54
C GLN A 65 -0.51 21.36 8.64
N TYR A 66 0.56 20.60 8.90
CA TYR A 66 1.39 20.77 10.09
C TYR A 66 2.86 21.13 9.79
N GLY A 67 3.28 21.08 8.52
CA GLY A 67 4.68 21.23 8.13
C GLY A 67 5.55 20.03 8.51
N LEU A 68 6.72 19.89 7.85
CA LEU A 68 7.70 18.81 8.13
C LEU A 68 8.64 19.12 9.31
N GLY A 69 8.35 20.13 10.12
CA GLY A 69 9.30 20.61 11.12
C GLY A 69 9.29 19.75 12.39
N PRO A 70 8.41 20.02 13.36
CA PRO A 70 8.60 19.48 14.71
C PRO A 70 8.26 18.00 14.85
N THR A 71 7.19 17.54 14.21
CA THR A 71 6.64 16.18 14.38
C THR A 71 7.52 15.12 13.74
N THR A 72 8.00 15.37 12.52
CA THR A 72 8.91 14.48 11.79
C THR A 72 10.31 14.46 12.38
N GLN A 73 10.81 15.58 12.91
CA GLN A 73 12.06 15.60 13.68
C GLN A 73 11.93 14.83 15.00
N SER A 74 10.81 14.97 15.71
CA SER A 74 10.55 14.20 16.93
C SER A 74 10.49 12.71 16.65
N LEU A 75 9.82 12.30 15.56
CA LEU A 75 9.79 10.90 15.11
C LEU A 75 11.17 10.37 14.70
N ALA A 76 11.96 11.16 13.98
CA ALA A 76 13.32 10.79 13.61
C ALA A 76 14.23 10.65 14.83
N ALA A 77 14.11 11.54 15.83
CA ALA A 77 14.83 11.43 17.09
C ALA A 77 14.45 10.16 17.86
N ILE A 78 13.16 9.81 17.94
CA ILE A 78 12.68 8.58 18.60
C ILE A 78 13.19 7.33 17.89
N MET A 79 13.23 7.34 16.55
CA MET A 79 13.72 6.21 15.75
C MET A 79 15.26 6.14 15.68
N GLY A 80 15.98 7.07 16.30
CA GLY A 80 17.44 7.13 16.27
C GLY A 80 18.04 7.67 14.95
N PHE A 81 17.23 8.30 14.10
CA PHE A 81 17.63 8.91 12.83
C PHE A 81 17.99 10.40 12.95
N ASP A 82 18.16 10.90 14.16
CA ASP A 82 18.57 12.28 14.46
C ASP A 82 17.64 13.31 13.78
N HIS A 83 18.15 14.40 13.17
CA HIS A 83 17.34 15.46 12.56
C HIS A 83 16.79 15.12 11.16
N GLN A 84 16.93 13.86 10.70
CA GLN A 84 16.52 13.44 9.35
C GLN A 84 15.05 13.03 9.29
N GLY A 85 14.15 14.00 9.44
CA GLY A 85 12.69 13.80 9.38
C GLY A 85 12.17 13.15 8.09
N GLY A 86 12.97 13.14 7.01
CA GLY A 86 12.63 12.46 5.75
C GLY A 86 12.73 10.92 5.82
N VAL A 87 13.59 10.37 6.68
CA VAL A 87 13.79 8.91 6.76
C VAL A 87 12.51 8.17 7.18
N PRO A 88 11.80 8.59 8.25
CA PRO A 88 10.49 8.02 8.61
C PRO A 88 9.47 8.02 7.47
N VAL A 89 9.42 9.09 6.67
CA VAL A 89 8.49 9.23 5.55
C VAL A 89 8.82 8.21 4.47
N VAL A 90 10.09 8.12 4.08
CA VAL A 90 10.57 7.15 3.07
C VAL A 90 10.29 5.72 3.52
N VAL A 91 10.58 5.39 4.80
CA VAL A 91 10.31 4.06 5.36
C VAL A 91 8.82 3.75 5.31
N THR A 92 7.95 4.70 5.69
CA THR A 92 6.49 4.49 5.67
C THR A 92 5.98 4.23 4.25
N LEU A 93 6.46 5.00 3.27
CA LEU A 93 6.12 4.79 1.86
C LEU A 93 6.60 3.43 1.34
N LEU A 94 7.83 3.02 1.71
CA LEU A 94 8.37 1.71 1.36
C LEU A 94 7.53 0.58 1.97
N VAL A 95 7.19 0.67 3.25
CA VAL A 95 6.34 -0.32 3.94
C VAL A 95 4.97 -0.40 3.26
N GLY A 96 4.33 0.72 2.97
CA GLY A 96 3.07 0.76 2.24
C GLY A 96 3.14 0.09 0.87
N THR A 97 4.18 0.43 0.11
CA THR A 97 4.44 -0.14 -1.23
C THR A 97 4.66 -1.65 -1.16
N LEU A 98 5.48 -2.11 -0.21
CA LEU A 98 5.78 -3.53 -0.01
C LEU A 98 4.55 -4.30 0.45
N LEU A 99 3.71 -3.75 1.34
CA LEU A 99 2.44 -4.37 1.75
C LEU A 99 1.53 -4.61 0.55
N GLY A 100 1.35 -3.60 -0.31
CA GLY A 100 0.52 -3.73 -1.51
C GLY A 100 1.09 -4.73 -2.51
N ALA A 101 2.40 -4.71 -2.75
CA ALA A 101 3.08 -5.62 -3.66
C ALA A 101 3.03 -7.08 -3.17
N THR A 102 3.33 -7.30 -1.89
CA THR A 102 3.32 -8.63 -1.27
C THR A 102 1.92 -9.22 -1.21
N GLY A 103 0.91 -8.42 -0.88
CA GLY A 103 -0.49 -8.84 -0.93
C GLY A 103 -0.89 -9.30 -2.34
N ALA A 104 -0.62 -8.46 -3.35
CA ALA A 104 -0.89 -8.79 -4.75
C ALA A 104 -0.18 -10.06 -5.23
N TRP A 105 1.08 -10.23 -4.85
CA TRP A 105 1.84 -11.43 -5.16
C TRP A 105 1.25 -12.67 -4.49
N LEU A 106 0.91 -12.58 -3.20
CA LEU A 106 0.34 -13.69 -2.42
C LEU A 106 -1.02 -14.13 -3.00
N GLY A 107 -1.90 -13.18 -3.33
CA GLY A 107 -3.19 -13.47 -3.96
C GLY A 107 -3.03 -14.17 -5.32
N GLY A 108 -2.06 -13.71 -6.12
CA GLY A 108 -1.73 -14.33 -7.40
C GLY A 108 -1.16 -15.74 -7.26
N ALA A 109 -0.25 -15.95 -6.29
CA ALA A 109 0.36 -17.25 -6.02
C ALA A 109 -0.66 -18.27 -5.50
N ALA A 110 -1.54 -17.88 -4.58
CA ALA A 110 -2.61 -18.73 -4.08
C ALA A 110 -3.52 -19.22 -5.21
N HIS A 111 -3.79 -18.37 -6.20
CA HIS A 111 -4.59 -18.75 -7.35
C HIS A 111 -3.90 -19.78 -8.27
N SER A 112 -2.56 -19.80 -8.33
CA SER A 112 -1.81 -20.82 -9.09
C SER A 112 -1.74 -22.18 -8.42
N VAL A 113 -1.89 -22.25 -7.10
CA VAL A 113 -1.84 -23.51 -6.31
C VAL A 113 -3.23 -24.13 -6.16
N ALA A 114 -4.30 -23.35 -6.29
CA ALA A 114 -5.67 -23.86 -6.18
C ALA A 114 -5.94 -24.93 -7.26
N PRO A 115 -6.35 -26.16 -6.87
CA PRO A 115 -6.58 -27.24 -7.83
C PRO A 115 -7.64 -26.84 -8.84
N ARG A 116 -7.32 -27.02 -10.13
CA ARG A 116 -8.32 -26.95 -11.20
C ARG A 116 -9.38 -28.02 -10.90
N ARG A 117 -10.58 -27.60 -10.48
CA ARG A 117 -11.75 -28.49 -10.55
C ARG A 117 -11.95 -28.84 -12.03
N SER A 118 -11.50 -30.03 -12.41
CA SER A 118 -11.89 -30.69 -13.65
C SER A 118 -13.38 -31.04 -13.53
N GLY A 119 -14.22 -30.22 -14.16
CA GLY A 119 -15.58 -30.57 -14.54
C GLY A 119 -15.59 -30.95 -16.00
#